data_AF-A0AAN8WTX6-F1
#
_entry.id   AF-A0AAN8WTX6-F1
#
_cell.length_a   1.000
_cell.length_b   1.000
_cell.length_c   1.000
_cell.angle_alpha   90.00
_cell.angle_beta   90.00
_cell.angle_gamma   90.00
#
_symmetry.space_group_name_H-M   'P 1'
#
loop_
_entity.id
_entity.type
_entity.pdbx_description
1 polymer ?
#
loop_
_entity_poly.entity_id
_entity_poly.type
_entity_poly.pdbx_seq_one_letter_code
_entity_poly.pdbx_strand_id
1 'polypeptide(L)'
;MNRVQPENVHTTIFTPREYQVELVDACLRGNVLSVLASRSTRTFLITMVTRELAHHTRSTDHGGKDLRTLILGWSGPSLVRAGEAIQQNTNLAVTTYTTLDQVDKWVPSRWSQAFREAQVLIMTVDVLERGLGDGVLPFDMLNLLVVTDAHRMPSSPSVVE
;
A
#
# COMPACT_ATOMS: atom_id res chain seq x y z
N MET A 1 -5.82 11.88 50.67
CA MET A 1 -5.65 12.41 49.29
C MET A 1 -4.98 11.35 48.43
N ASN A 2 -5.73 10.67 47.57
CA ASN A 2 -5.14 9.79 46.55
C ASN A 2 -4.52 10.65 45.46
N ARG A 3 -3.20 10.57 45.32
CA ARG A 3 -2.48 11.12 44.15
C ARG A 3 -2.85 10.25 42.96
N VAL A 4 -3.70 10.79 42.08
CA VAL A 4 -3.93 10.23 40.74
C VAL A 4 -2.58 10.29 40.03
N GLN A 5 -1.98 9.13 39.75
CA GLN A 5 -0.87 9.05 38.82
C GLN A 5 -1.45 9.39 37.44
N PRO A 6 -0.88 10.33 36.66
CA PRO A 6 -1.32 10.50 35.29
C PRO A 6 -1.05 9.18 34.57
N GLU A 7 -2.13 8.47 34.27
CA GLU A 7 -2.16 7.32 33.38
C GLU A 7 -1.25 7.63 32.20
N ASN A 8 -0.21 6.81 31.98
CA ASN A 8 0.74 7.00 30.91
C ASN A 8 -0.01 7.08 29.57
N VAL A 9 -0.23 8.30 29.07
CA VAL A 9 -0.54 8.51 27.66
C VAL A 9 0.71 8.06 26.93
N HIS A 10 0.77 6.79 26.52
CA HIS A 10 1.74 6.31 25.55
C HIS A 10 1.50 7.10 24.27
N THR A 11 2.09 8.28 24.22
CA THR A 11 2.12 9.05 23.01
C THR A 11 3.10 8.30 22.13
N THR A 12 2.58 7.54 21.17
CA THR A 12 3.33 6.86 20.09
C THR A 12 3.94 7.91 19.17
N ILE A 13 4.63 8.91 19.72
CA ILE A 13 5.31 9.96 18.96
C ILE A 13 6.56 9.30 18.37
N PHE A 14 6.41 8.80 17.16
CA PHE A 14 7.52 8.38 16.33
C PHE A 14 8.15 9.61 15.69
N THR A 15 9.42 9.88 16.01
CA THR A 15 10.20 10.90 15.32
C THR A 15 11.03 10.23 14.22
N PRO A 16 10.76 10.50 12.93
CA PRO A 16 11.51 9.89 11.84
C PRO A 16 12.96 10.39 11.82
N ARG A 17 13.87 9.50 11.41
CA ARG A 17 15.27 9.87 11.18
C ARG A 17 15.40 10.70 9.90
N GLU A 18 16.43 11.54 9.82
CA GLU A 18 16.67 12.44 8.68
C GLU A 18 16.61 11.73 7.32
N TYR A 19 17.35 10.62 7.16
CA TYR A 19 17.32 9.84 5.91
C TYR A 19 15.93 9.29 5.56
N GLN A 20 15.07 9.03 6.56
CA GLN A 20 13.72 8.56 6.30
C GLN A 20 12.84 9.69 5.75
N VAL A 21 13.04 10.92 6.23
CA VAL A 21 12.36 12.12 5.73
C VAL A 21 12.79 12.40 4.28
N GLU A 22 14.09 12.36 4.00
CA GLU A 22 14.63 12.54 2.65
C GLU A 22 14.09 11.51 1.67
N LEU A 23 13.97 10.24 2.08
CA LEU A 23 13.41 9.18 1.25
C LEU A 23 11.92 9.38 0.98
N VAL A 24 11.12 9.83 1.96
CA VAL A 24 9.71 10.16 1.73
C VAL A 24 9.60 11.28 0.70
N ASP A 25 10.36 12.35 0.91
CA ASP A 25 10.38 13.52 0.03
C ASP A 25 10.85 13.15 -1.39
N ALA A 26 11.84 12.27 -1.54
CA ALA A 26 12.23 11.72 -2.83
C ALA A 26 11.09 10.95 -3.53
N CYS A 27 10.36 10.10 -2.81
CA CYS A 27 9.21 9.36 -3.34
C CYS A 27 8.04 10.28 -3.76
N LEU A 28 7.87 11.44 -3.11
CA LEU A 28 6.81 12.39 -3.46
C LEU A 28 7.15 13.21 -4.72
N ARG A 29 8.44 13.39 -5.02
CA ARG A 29 8.89 14.09 -6.23
C ARG A 29 8.92 13.23 -7.48
N GLY A 30 9.03 11.91 -7.35
CA GLY A 30 9.11 11.01 -8.49
C GLY A 30 9.32 9.54 -8.13
N ASN A 31 9.55 8.73 -9.16
CA ASN A 31 9.72 7.28 -9.01
C ASN A 31 11.07 6.97 -8.36
N VAL A 32 11.06 6.17 -7.29
CA VAL A 32 12.24 5.84 -6.51
C VAL A 32 12.39 4.33 -6.36
N LEU A 33 13.59 3.82 -6.66
CA LEU A 33 14.05 2.50 -6.23
C LEU A 33 14.94 2.67 -5.00
N SER A 34 14.47 2.22 -3.83
CA SER A 34 15.23 2.33 -2.59
C SER A 34 15.70 0.97 -2.08
N VAL A 35 16.99 0.88 -1.75
CA VAL A 35 17.58 -0.28 -1.07
C VAL A 35 17.60 0.02 0.42
N LEU A 36 16.78 -0.72 1.17
CA LEU A 36 16.56 -0.47 2.60
C LEU A 36 17.18 -1.58 3.44
N ALA A 37 17.91 -1.20 4.48
CA ALA A 37 18.55 -2.15 5.39
C ALA A 37 17.56 -2.88 6.32
N SER A 38 16.34 -2.36 6.50
CA SER A 38 15.35 -2.94 7.42
C SER A 38 13.93 -2.97 6.87
N ARG A 39 13.17 -4.00 7.27
CA ARG A 39 11.75 -4.14 6.93
C ARG A 39 10.87 -3.09 7.61
N SER A 40 11.25 -2.60 8.80
CA SER A 40 10.49 -1.56 9.50
C SER A 40 10.61 -0.20 8.80
N THR A 41 11.79 0.15 8.27
CA THR A 41 11.96 1.35 7.43
C THR A 41 11.09 1.27 6.18
N ARG A 42 10.98 0.08 5.56
CA ARG A 42 10.09 -0.12 4.41
C ARG A 42 8.63 0.17 4.79
N THR A 43 8.13 -0.43 5.86
CA THR A 43 6.75 -0.16 6.32
C THR A 43 6.54 1.31 6.62
N PHE A 44 7.48 1.98 7.30
CA PHE A 44 7.42 3.42 7.54
C PHE A 44 7.28 4.22 6.25
N LEU A 45 8.13 3.97 5.25
CA LEU A 45 8.10 4.71 3.98
C LEU A 45 6.77 4.50 3.25
N ILE A 46 6.30 3.25 3.16
CA ILE A 46 5.03 2.92 2.53
C ILE A 46 3.89 3.68 3.21
N THR A 47 3.84 3.64 4.55
CA THR A 47 2.79 4.33 5.31
C THR A 47 2.84 5.84 5.11
N MET A 48 4.02 6.45 5.19
CA MET A 48 4.16 7.91 5.08
C MET A 48 3.85 8.42 3.68
N VAL A 49 4.38 7.78 2.63
CA VAL A 49 4.09 8.19 1.25
C VAL A 49 2.61 7.99 0.91
N THR A 50 2.01 6.88 1.36
CA THR A 50 0.57 6.64 1.20
C THR A 50 -0.26 7.72 1.89
N ARG A 51 0.13 8.13 3.10
CA ARG A 51 -0.54 9.19 3.86
C ARG A 51 -0.44 10.55 3.15
N GLU A 52 0.74 10.93 2.67
CA GLU A 52 0.92 12.20 1.97
C GLU A 52 0.13 12.26 0.66
N LEU A 53 0.00 11.12 -0.04
CA LEU A 53 -0.78 11.00 -1.29
C LEU A 53 -2.27 10.69 -1.06
N ALA A 54 -2.73 10.58 0.19
CA ALA A 54 -4.10 10.22 0.56
C ALA A 54 -5.17 11.18 0.01
N HIS A 55 -4.81 12.43 -0.23
CA HIS A 55 -5.74 13.42 -0.79
C HIS A 55 -6.17 13.07 -2.23
N HIS A 56 -5.32 12.39 -3.01
CA HIS A 56 -5.66 11.91 -4.35
C HIS A 56 -6.69 10.76 -4.35
N THR A 57 -6.75 9.96 -3.27
CA THR A 57 -7.61 8.77 -3.21
C THR A 57 -9.02 9.06 -2.71
N ARG A 58 -9.34 10.31 -2.37
CA ARG A 58 -10.69 10.72 -2.01
C ARG A 58 -11.59 10.78 -3.24
N SER A 59 -12.90 10.66 -3.03
CA SER A 59 -13.89 10.87 -4.08
C SER A 59 -13.78 12.26 -4.69
N THR A 60 -14.06 12.39 -5.99
CA THR A 60 -14.17 13.68 -6.67
C THR A 60 -15.19 14.59 -6.00
N ASP A 61 -16.26 14.03 -5.44
CA ASP A 61 -17.30 14.76 -4.71
C ASP A 61 -16.77 15.42 -3.41
N HIS A 62 -15.63 14.92 -2.92
CA HIS A 62 -14.92 15.44 -1.76
C HIS A 62 -13.60 16.14 -2.14
N GLY A 63 -13.46 16.57 -3.39
CA GLY A 63 -12.29 17.30 -3.91
C GLY A 63 -11.05 16.42 -4.14
N GLY A 64 -11.20 15.10 -4.17
CA GLY A 64 -10.15 14.17 -4.54
C GLY A 64 -10.09 13.88 -6.05
N LYS A 65 -9.31 12.85 -6.42
CA LYS A 65 -9.13 12.44 -7.82
C LYS A 65 -9.66 11.03 -8.11
N ASP A 66 -10.28 10.38 -7.12
CA ASP A 66 -10.70 8.99 -7.21
C ASP A 66 -9.60 8.02 -7.66
N LEU A 67 -8.34 8.34 -7.33
CA LEU A 67 -7.23 7.44 -7.60
C LEU A 67 -7.08 6.39 -6.51
N ARG A 68 -6.30 5.35 -6.77
CA ARG A 68 -6.05 4.25 -5.84
C ARG A 68 -4.55 4.05 -5.61
N THR A 69 -4.19 3.74 -4.38
CA THR A 69 -2.84 3.28 -4.06
C THR A 69 -2.81 1.77 -4.20
N LEU A 70 -1.83 1.24 -4.93
CA LEU A 70 -1.60 -0.20 -5.05
C LEU A 70 -0.24 -0.58 -4.43
N ILE A 71 -0.25 -1.54 -3.50
CA ILE A 71 0.95 -2.07 -2.84
C ILE A 71 1.07 -3.56 -3.17
N LEU A 72 2.18 -3.92 -3.78
CA LEU A 72 2.49 -5.26 -4.26
C LEU A 72 3.67 -5.87 -3.53
N GLY A 73 3.68 -7.19 -3.43
CA GLY A 73 4.83 -7.92 -2.90
C GLY A 73 4.70 -9.42 -3.00
N TRP A 74 5.75 -10.13 -2.60
CA TRP A 74 5.77 -11.59 -2.62
C TRP A 74 5.48 -12.24 -1.27
N SER A 75 5.41 -11.45 -0.19
CA SER A 75 5.22 -11.95 1.18
C SER A 75 3.91 -11.43 1.75
N GLY A 76 2.87 -12.27 1.73
CA GLY A 76 1.57 -11.96 2.33
C GLY A 76 1.67 -11.40 3.76
N PRO A 77 2.39 -12.06 4.71
CA PRO A 77 2.53 -11.54 6.07
C PRO A 77 3.23 -10.17 6.17
N SER A 78 4.15 -9.86 5.26
CA SER A 78 4.80 -8.54 5.23
C SER A 78 3.84 -7.47 4.72
N LEU A 79 3.01 -7.81 3.73
CA LEU A 79 2.01 -6.92 3.14
C LEU A 79 0.86 -6.64 4.12
N VAL A 80 0.36 -7.66 4.82
CA VAL A 80 -0.66 -7.50 5.88
C VAL A 80 -0.18 -6.50 6.92
N ARG A 81 1.05 -6.64 7.43
CA ARG A 81 1.63 -5.68 8.39
C ARG A 81 1.75 -4.27 7.85
N ALA A 82 2.04 -4.10 6.57
CA ALA A 82 2.04 -2.78 5.95
C ALA A 82 0.62 -2.19 5.89
N GLY A 83 -0.38 -3.01 5.56
CA GLY A 83 -1.80 -2.61 5.59
C GLY A 83 -2.28 -2.20 6.97
N GLU A 84 -1.99 -3.01 7.99
CA GLU A 84 -2.31 -2.70 9.39
C GLU A 84 -1.65 -1.37 9.82
N ALA A 85 -0.38 -1.16 9.46
CA ALA A 85 0.31 0.08 9.76
C ALA A 85 -0.33 1.30 9.07
N ILE A 86 -0.81 1.17 7.83
CA ILE A 86 -1.53 2.25 7.14
C ILE A 86 -2.88 2.52 7.81
N GLN A 87 -3.65 1.48 8.13
CA GLN A 87 -4.96 1.61 8.80
C GLN A 87 -4.84 2.25 10.19
N GLN A 88 -3.77 1.94 10.93
CA GLN A 88 -3.53 2.51 12.26
C GLN A 88 -3.10 3.98 12.22
N ASN A 89 -2.52 4.45 11.12
CA ASN A 89 -1.91 5.79 11.01
C ASN A 89 -2.64 6.72 10.02
N THR A 90 -3.71 6.25 9.40
CA THR A 90 -4.53 6.98 8.42
C THR A 90 -6.00 6.58 8.56
N ASN A 91 -6.90 7.36 7.97
CA ASN A 91 -8.32 7.02 7.86
C ASN A 91 -8.69 6.41 6.50
N LEU A 92 -7.70 5.83 5.80
CA LEU A 92 -7.90 5.29 4.47
C LEU A 92 -8.58 3.92 4.51
N ALA A 93 -9.47 3.67 3.54
CA ALA A 93 -10.02 2.34 3.31
C ALA A 93 -8.95 1.42 2.69
N VAL A 94 -8.29 0.62 3.53
CA VAL A 94 -7.28 -0.35 3.11
C VAL A 94 -7.92 -1.73 2.96
N THR A 95 -7.65 -2.42 1.86
CA THR A 95 -8.10 -3.79 1.63
C THR A 95 -6.95 -4.67 1.16
N THR A 96 -6.88 -5.89 1.69
CA THR A 96 -5.72 -6.79 1.52
C THR A 96 -6.15 -8.13 0.92
N TYR A 97 -5.50 -8.50 -0.19
CA TYR A 97 -5.69 -9.75 -0.92
C TYR A 97 -4.34 -10.44 -1.13
N THR A 98 -3.93 -11.28 -0.19
CA THR A 98 -2.59 -11.88 -0.14
C THR A 98 -2.56 -13.38 -0.42
N THR A 99 -3.70 -13.98 -0.72
CA THR A 99 -3.80 -15.38 -1.15
C THR A 99 -4.77 -15.52 -2.32
N LEU A 100 -4.49 -16.49 -3.22
CA LEU A 100 -5.36 -16.77 -4.37
C LEU A 100 -6.77 -17.23 -3.95
N ASP A 101 -6.91 -17.93 -2.81
CA ASP A 101 -8.20 -18.36 -2.29
C ASP A 101 -9.17 -17.20 -2.03
N GLN A 102 -8.67 -15.99 -1.73
CA GLN A 102 -9.50 -14.80 -1.53
C GLN A 102 -10.16 -14.32 -2.83
N VAL A 103 -9.58 -14.68 -3.98
CA VAL A 103 -9.97 -14.18 -5.32
C VAL A 103 -10.31 -15.28 -6.32
N ASP A 104 -10.21 -16.56 -5.94
CA ASP A 104 -10.33 -17.73 -6.84
C ASP A 104 -11.58 -17.68 -7.75
N LYS A 105 -12.72 -17.29 -7.18
CA LYS A 105 -14.04 -17.25 -7.85
C LYS A 105 -14.46 -15.86 -8.32
N TRP A 106 -13.54 -14.91 -8.36
CA TRP A 106 -13.89 -13.56 -8.78
C TRP A 106 -14.13 -13.51 -10.28
N VAL A 107 -15.24 -12.88 -10.64
CA VAL A 107 -15.53 -12.48 -12.02
C VAL A 107 -15.00 -11.06 -12.25
N PRO A 108 -14.81 -10.62 -13.51
CA PRO A 108 -14.28 -9.30 -13.81
C PRO A 108 -15.02 -8.13 -13.13
N SER A 109 -16.34 -8.23 -12.96
CA SER A 109 -17.11 -7.21 -12.24
C SER A 109 -16.74 -7.09 -10.76
N ARG A 110 -16.39 -8.20 -10.09
CA ARG A 110 -15.96 -8.20 -8.68
C ARG A 110 -14.60 -7.56 -8.52
N TRP A 111 -13.66 -7.81 -9.43
CA TRP A 111 -12.36 -7.10 -9.47
C TRP A 111 -12.56 -5.59 -9.58
N SER A 112 -13.40 -5.16 -10.53
CA SER A 112 -13.73 -3.74 -10.74
C SER A 112 -14.39 -3.11 -9.52
N GLN A 113 -15.19 -3.87 -8.78
CA GLN A 113 -15.83 -3.42 -7.54
C GLN A 113 -14.79 -3.28 -6.42
N ALA A 114 -13.96 -4.29 -6.19
CA ALA A 114 -12.93 -4.26 -5.15
C ALA A 114 -11.96 -3.10 -5.34
N PHE A 115 -11.59 -2.81 -6.59
CA PHE A 115 -10.74 -1.68 -6.94
C PHE A 115 -11.41 -0.32 -6.65
N ARG A 116 -12.72 -0.22 -6.86
CA ARG A 116 -13.49 1.01 -6.58
C ARG A 116 -13.78 1.22 -5.09
N GLU A 117 -13.98 0.16 -4.31
CA GLU A 117 -14.35 0.24 -2.89
C GLU A 117 -13.17 0.61 -1.98
N ALA A 118 -11.97 0.14 -2.30
CA ALA A 118 -10.77 0.45 -1.53
C ALA A 118 -10.18 1.80 -1.94
N GLN A 119 -9.44 2.46 -1.05
CA GLN A 119 -8.53 3.56 -1.39
C GLN A 119 -7.08 3.07 -1.52
N VAL A 120 -6.74 2.04 -0.73
CA VAL A 120 -5.45 1.37 -0.76
C VAL A 120 -5.71 -0.12 -0.96
N LEU A 121 -5.25 -0.65 -2.09
CA LEU A 121 -5.25 -2.08 -2.37
C LEU A 121 -3.86 -2.65 -2.07
N ILE A 122 -3.84 -3.75 -1.33
CA ILE A 122 -2.61 -4.47 -1.02
C ILE A 122 -2.78 -5.89 -1.53
N MET A 123 -1.87 -6.33 -2.38
CA MET A 123 -1.96 -7.64 -3.00
C MET A 123 -0.62 -8.32 -3.15
N THR A 124 -0.62 -9.64 -3.13
CA THR A 124 0.54 -10.40 -3.58
C THR A 124 0.61 -10.38 -5.11
N VAL A 125 1.81 -10.58 -5.66
CA VAL A 125 2.04 -10.52 -7.11
C VAL A 125 1.21 -11.56 -7.87
N ASP A 126 1.08 -12.77 -7.34
CA ASP A 126 0.23 -13.85 -7.88
C ASP A 126 -1.26 -13.47 -7.92
N VAL A 127 -1.76 -12.79 -6.89
CA VAL A 127 -3.13 -12.27 -6.86
C VAL A 127 -3.34 -11.19 -7.93
N LEU A 128 -2.37 -10.29 -8.11
CA LEU A 128 -2.43 -9.28 -9.17
C LEU A 128 -2.42 -9.93 -10.56
N GLU A 129 -1.55 -10.92 -10.79
CA GLU A 129 -1.45 -11.65 -12.06
C GLU A 129 -2.79 -12.29 -12.44
N ARG A 130 -3.50 -12.89 -11.46
CA ARG A 130 -4.85 -13.40 -11.66
C ARG A 130 -5.82 -12.31 -12.15
N GLY A 131 -5.78 -11.13 -11.54
CA GLY A 131 -6.64 -9.99 -11.93
C GLY A 131 -6.24 -9.34 -13.26
N LEU A 132 -4.96 -9.38 -13.64
CA LEU A 132 -4.46 -8.89 -14.92
C LEU A 132 -4.94 -9.77 -16.08
N GLY A 133 -4.94 -11.09 -15.90
CA GLY A 133 -5.48 -12.04 -16.88
C GLY A 133 -6.95 -11.79 -17.22
N ASP A 134 -7.71 -11.23 -16.27
CA ASP A 134 -9.12 -10.87 -16.45
C ASP A 134 -9.31 -9.47 -17.07
N GLY A 135 -8.24 -8.70 -17.29
CA GLY A 135 -8.26 -7.37 -17.94
C GLY A 135 -8.78 -6.22 -17.06
N VAL A 136 -8.72 -6.34 -15.73
CA VAL A 136 -9.50 -5.48 -14.81
C VAL A 136 -8.68 -4.46 -14.02
N LEU A 137 -7.40 -4.26 -14.35
CA LEU A 137 -6.54 -3.33 -13.61
C LEU A 137 -6.25 -2.05 -14.42
N PRO A 138 -7.06 -0.99 -14.26
CA PRO A 138 -6.80 0.30 -14.87
C PRO A 138 -5.65 1.00 -14.14
N PHE A 139 -4.42 0.83 -14.65
CA PHE A 139 -3.22 1.48 -14.09
C PHE A 139 -3.29 3.02 -14.13
N ASP A 140 -4.08 3.58 -15.05
CA ASP A 140 -4.40 5.00 -15.14
C ASP A 140 -5.19 5.54 -13.93
N MET A 141 -5.82 4.66 -13.16
CA MET A 141 -6.50 5.00 -11.92
C MET A 141 -5.60 4.94 -10.67
N LEU A 142 -4.28 4.78 -10.83
CA LEU A 142 -3.34 4.75 -9.70
C LEU A 142 -2.69 6.11 -9.44
N ASN A 143 -2.60 6.52 -8.17
CA ASN A 143 -1.74 7.64 -7.75
C ASN A 143 -0.37 7.17 -7.28
N LEU A 144 -0.28 5.93 -6.79
CA LEU A 144 0.91 5.34 -6.19
C LEU A 144 0.93 3.84 -6.46
N LEU A 145 2.05 3.36 -6.99
CA LEU A 145 2.37 1.94 -7.08
C LEU A 145 3.62 1.65 -6.24
N VAL A 146 3.49 0.76 -5.27
CA VAL A 146 4.61 0.30 -4.44
C VAL A 146 4.86 -1.17 -4.74
N VAL A 147 6.11 -1.52 -5.07
CA VAL A 147 6.53 -2.92 -5.23
C VAL A 147 7.57 -3.26 -4.16
N THR A 148 7.17 -4.07 -3.17
CA THR A 148 8.06 -4.55 -2.10
C THR A 148 8.86 -5.75 -2.57
N ASP A 149 10.13 -5.85 -2.18
CA ASP A 149 11.00 -6.97 -2.59
C ASP A 149 11.18 -7.07 -4.12
N ALA A 150 11.21 -5.92 -4.81
CA ALA A 150 11.28 -5.80 -6.29
C ALA A 150 12.47 -6.53 -6.95
N HIS A 151 13.53 -6.85 -6.20
CA HIS A 151 14.63 -7.70 -6.68
C HIS A 151 14.18 -9.12 -7.07
N ARG A 152 12.96 -9.52 -6.68
CA ARG A 152 12.34 -10.80 -7.07
C ARG A 152 11.61 -10.73 -8.41
N MET A 153 11.48 -9.55 -9.02
CA MET A 153 10.89 -9.46 -10.36
C MET A 153 11.76 -10.21 -11.37
N PRO A 154 11.14 -11.03 -12.24
CA PRO A 154 11.89 -11.71 -13.29
C PRO A 154 12.50 -10.68 -14.24
N SER A 155 13.76 -10.90 -14.63
CA SER A 155 14.52 -10.02 -15.53
C SER A 155 14.08 -10.11 -16.99
N SER A 156 13.25 -11.07 -17.34
CA SER A 156 12.64 -11.26 -18.66
C SER A 156 11.16 -11.58 -18.50
N PRO A 157 10.26 -11.07 -19.36
CA PRO A 157 8.97 -11.74 -19.51
C PRO A 157 9.30 -13.15 -19.97
N SER A 158 9.00 -14.16 -19.15
CA SER A 158 8.76 -15.49 -19.68
C SER A 158 7.56 -15.34 -20.61
N VAL A 159 7.86 -15.05 -21.87
CA VAL A 159 6.93 -15.22 -22.99
C VAL A 159 6.53 -16.68 -22.89
N VAL A 160 5.35 -16.90 -22.31
CA VAL A 160 4.67 -18.18 -22.43
C VAL A 160 4.22 -18.21 -23.88
N GLU A 161 5.01 -18.89 -24.71
CA GLU A 161 4.58 -19.38 -26.03
C GLU A 161 3.34 -20.26 -25.90
#